data_AF-A0A097APS6-F1
#
_entry.id   AF-A0A097APS6-F1
#
_cell.length_a   1.000
_cell.length_b   1.000
_cell.length_c   1.000
_cell.angle_alpha   90.00
_cell.angle_beta   90.00
_cell.angle_gamma   90.00
#
_symmetry.space_group_name_H-M   'P 1'
#
loop_
_entity.id
_entity.type
_entity.pdbx_description
1 polymer ?
#
loop_
_entity_poly.entity_id
_entity_poly.type
_entity_poly.pdbx_seq_one_letter_code
_entity_poly.pdbx_strand_id
1 'polypeptide(L)'
;MLYIEADEDYVSLQDGSKEMPRLVYIHEGKETKNGRNELKNVYYKAYVGGKPEDIWIDVANYINDNYKEEKIKKVYIAGDGAKWIKEGLEWIPKSRFVLDRYHLKATSREPRYRDRI
;
A
#
# COMPACT_ATOMS: atom_id res chain seq x y z
N MET A 1 -12.78 -10.44 -0.34
CA MET A 1 -11.41 -10.15 -0.80
C MET A 1 -11.07 -8.80 -0.21
N LEU A 2 -9.85 -8.63 0.29
CA LEU A 2 -9.39 -7.35 0.81
C LEU A 2 -8.14 -6.92 0.02
N TYR A 3 -7.99 -5.63 -0.18
CA TYR A 3 -6.88 -5.04 -0.92
C TYR A 3 -6.22 -4.00 -0.03
N ILE A 4 -4.90 -4.02 -0.02
CA ILE A 4 -4.03 -3.08 0.67
C ILE A 4 -3.12 -2.50 -0.42
N GLU A 5 -3.28 -1.22 -0.76
CA GLU A 5 -2.35 -0.51 -1.64
C GLU A 5 -1.40 0.29 -0.73
N ALA A 6 -0.09 0.16 -0.93
CA ALA A 6 0.94 0.81 -0.14
C ALA A 6 1.86 1.61 -1.05
N ASP A 7 2.20 2.83 -0.63
CA ASP A 7 2.99 3.78 -1.42
C ASP A 7 3.87 4.66 -0.51
N GLU A 8 4.92 5.24 -1.07
CA GLU A 8 5.83 6.16 -0.40
C GLU A 8 5.95 7.43 -1.27
N ASP A 9 5.40 8.54 -0.80
CA ASP A 9 5.41 9.81 -1.54
C ASP A 9 6.52 10.73 -1.02
N TYR A 10 7.10 11.56 -1.89
CA TYR A 10 8.10 12.55 -1.53
C TYR A 10 7.44 13.92 -1.38
N VAL A 11 7.20 14.34 -0.14
CA VAL A 11 6.58 15.64 0.14
C VAL A 11 7.64 16.65 0.55
N SER A 12 7.71 17.77 -0.18
CA SER A 12 8.55 18.91 0.22
C SER A 12 7.78 19.76 1.23
N LEU A 13 8.34 19.94 2.42
CA LEU A 13 7.76 20.79 3.45
C LEU A 13 8.10 22.27 3.21
N GLN A 14 7.28 23.17 3.78
CA GLN A 14 7.42 24.62 3.60
C GLN A 14 8.72 25.18 4.22
N ASP A 15 9.32 24.44 5.15
CA ASP A 15 10.59 24.78 5.80
C ASP A 15 11.82 24.30 5.00
N GLY A 16 11.62 23.71 3.82
CA GLY A 16 12.67 23.18 2.95
C GLY A 16 13.14 21.77 3.32
N SER A 17 12.60 21.17 4.38
CA SER A 17 12.84 19.76 4.69
C SER A 17 12.00 18.85 3.78
N LYS A 18 12.38 17.57 3.73
CA LYS A 18 11.68 16.54 2.94
C LYS A 18 11.17 15.48 3.89
N GLU A 19 9.89 15.19 3.77
CA GLU A 19 9.28 14.05 4.44
C GLU A 19 8.89 13.00 3.41
N MET A 20 9.00 11.74 3.81
CA MET A 20 8.60 10.61 2.99
C MET A 20 7.48 9.85 3.70
N PRO A 21 6.24 10.36 3.63
CA PRO A 21 5.12 9.66 4.23
C PRO A 21 4.88 8.32 3.55
N ARG A 22 4.64 7.30 4.39
CA ARG A 22 4.15 5.99 3.95
C ARG A 22 2.63 6.00 4.01
N LEU A 23 2.01 5.65 2.88
CA LEU A 23 0.56 5.63 2.72
C LEU A 23 0.09 4.19 2.60
N VAL A 24 -1.00 3.86 3.28
CA VAL A 24 -1.66 2.55 3.20
C VAL A 24 -3.16 2.75 3.00
N TYR A 25 -3.68 2.14 1.94
CA TYR A 25 -5.08 2.16 1.54
C TYR A 25 -5.68 0.77 1.72
N ILE A 26 -6.71 0.61 2.54
CA ILE A 26 -7.36 -0.68 2.79
C ILE A 26 -8.76 -0.63 2.21
N HIS A 27 -9.12 -1.52 1.29
CA HIS A 27 -10.42 -1.45 0.60
C HIS A 27 -10.93 -2.81 0.09
N GLU A 28 -12.21 -2.87 -0.28
CA GLU A 28 -12.91 -4.09 -0.73
C GLU A 28 -12.97 -4.24 -2.26
N GLY A 29 -12.06 -3.58 -2.97
CA GLY A 29 -12.02 -3.53 -4.43
C GLY A 29 -12.52 -2.21 -5.00
N LYS A 30 -12.96 -2.23 -6.26
CA LYS A 30 -13.41 -1.05 -7.01
C LYS A 30 -14.87 -1.21 -7.40
N GLU A 31 -15.61 -0.11 -7.39
CA GLU A 31 -16.98 -0.02 -7.90
C GLU A 31 -17.09 1.14 -8.89
N THR A 32 -18.02 1.04 -9.84
CA THR A 32 -18.29 2.11 -10.79
C THR A 32 -19.53 2.87 -10.36
N LYS A 33 -19.38 4.15 -10.03
CA LYS A 33 -20.46 5.08 -9.69
C LYS A 33 -20.45 6.22 -10.69
N ASN A 34 -21.59 6.45 -11.34
CA ASN A 34 -21.75 7.54 -12.32
C ASN A 34 -20.66 7.56 -13.41
N GLY A 35 -20.25 6.39 -13.90
CA GLY A 35 -19.20 6.25 -14.91
C GLY A 35 -17.76 6.48 -14.41
N ARG A 36 -17.56 6.70 -13.11
CA ARG A 36 -16.24 6.82 -12.47
C ARG A 36 -15.95 5.61 -11.58
N ASN A 37 -14.70 5.18 -11.57
CA ASN A 37 -14.26 4.10 -10.69
C ASN A 37 -13.87 4.67 -9.33
N GLU A 38 -14.41 4.07 -8.27
CA GLU A 38 -14.18 4.45 -6.87
C GLU A 38 -13.77 3.21 -6.07
N LEU A 39 -13.01 3.42 -5.00
CA LEU A 39 -12.65 2.33 -4.08
C LEU A 39 -13.81 2.06 -3.13
N LYS A 40 -14.18 0.78 -3.01
CA LYS A 40 -15.27 0.37 -2.13
C LYS A 40 -14.76 0.25 -0.69
N ASN A 41 -15.45 0.90 0.26
CA ASN A 41 -15.18 0.82 1.69
C ASN A 41 -13.70 1.06 2.02
N VAL A 42 -13.15 2.14 1.47
CA VAL A 42 -11.73 2.48 1.62
C VAL A 42 -11.45 3.14 2.97
N TYR A 43 -10.33 2.73 3.58
CA TYR A 43 -9.76 3.34 4.77
C TYR A 43 -8.31 3.73 4.50
N TYR A 44 -7.92 4.90 5.02
CA TYR A 44 -6.65 5.55 4.74
C TYR A 44 -5.81 5.63 6.01
N LYS A 45 -4.56 5.20 5.93
CA LYS A 45 -3.54 5.39 6.97
C LYS A 45 -2.31 6.07 6.34
N ALA A 46 -1.76 7.04 7.07
CA ALA A 46 -0.59 7.80 6.66
C ALA A 46 0.38 7.90 7.83
N TYR A 47 1.66 7.65 7.57
CA TYR A 47 2.70 7.61 8.58
C TYR A 47 3.86 8.50 8.15
N VAL A 48 4.30 9.36 9.06
CA VAL A 48 5.51 10.17 8.89
C VAL A 48 6.57 9.56 9.80
N GLY A 49 7.60 8.96 9.19
CA GLY A 49 8.55 8.12 9.91
C GLY A 49 7.92 6.82 10.47
N GLY A 50 8.60 6.21 11.45
CA GLY A 50 8.17 4.95 12.06
C GLY A 50 8.80 3.71 11.43
N LYS A 51 8.93 2.66 12.25
CA LYS A 51 9.45 1.39 11.77
C LYS A 51 8.39 0.68 10.91
N PRO A 52 8.81 -0.01 9.83
CA PRO A 52 7.89 -0.84 9.05
C PRO A 52 7.00 -1.74 9.91
N GLU A 53 7.56 -2.35 10.95
CA GLU A 53 6.86 -3.25 11.86
C GLU A 53 5.67 -2.54 12.54
N ASP A 54 5.88 -1.33 13.06
CA ASP A 54 4.86 -0.56 13.77
C ASP A 54 3.69 -0.20 12.85
N ILE A 55 4.00 0.13 11.58
CA ILE A 55 3.01 0.42 10.54
C ILE A 55 2.15 -0.81 10.28
N TRP A 56 2.78 -1.98 10.10
CA TRP A 56 2.05 -3.20 9.77
C TRP A 56 1.27 -3.78 10.94
N ILE A 57 1.74 -3.61 12.18
CA ILE A 57 0.97 -3.92 13.39
C ILE A 57 -0.31 -3.09 13.42
N ASP A 58 -0.23 -1.78 13.17
CA ASP A 58 -1.39 -0.89 13.16
C ASP A 58 -2.38 -1.24 12.02
N VAL A 59 -1.87 -1.61 10.84
CA VAL A 59 -2.69 -2.12 9.72
C VAL A 59 -3.37 -3.44 10.10
N ALA A 60 -2.65 -4.38 10.72
CA ALA A 60 -3.20 -5.66 11.15
C ALA A 60 -4.28 -5.49 12.21
N ASN A 61 -4.07 -4.61 13.19
CA ASN A 61 -5.05 -4.27 14.22
C ASN A 61 -6.32 -3.71 13.60
N TYR A 62 -6.20 -2.76 12.66
CA TYR A 62 -7.37 -2.24 11.94
C TYR A 62 -8.16 -3.36 11.24
N ILE A 63 -7.47 -4.28 10.56
CA ILE A 63 -8.14 -5.38 9.87
C ILE A 63 -8.85 -6.31 10.87
N ASN A 64 -8.20 -6.65 11.97
CA ASN A 64 -8.77 -7.48 13.02
C ASN A 64 -10.03 -6.86 13.65
N ASP A 65 -10.00 -5.55 13.89
CA ASP A 65 -11.10 -4.84 14.56
C ASP A 65 -12.31 -4.62 13.66
N ASN A 66 -12.09 -4.50 12.34
CA ASN A 66 -13.13 -4.11 11.39
C ASN A 66 -13.62 -5.27 10.49
N TYR A 67 -12.85 -6.34 10.36
CA TYR A 67 -13.17 -7.46 9.49
C TYR A 67 -13.15 -8.79 10.24
N LYS A 68 -14.12 -9.64 9.89
CA LYS A 68 -14.18 -11.02 10.34
C LYS A 68 -13.18 -11.87 9.55
N GLU A 69 -12.13 -12.37 10.19
CA GLU A 69 -11.04 -13.09 9.55
C GLU A 69 -11.53 -14.29 8.72
N GLU A 70 -12.55 -14.99 9.19
CA GLU A 70 -13.16 -16.14 8.51
C GLU A 70 -13.83 -15.76 7.18
N LYS A 71 -14.25 -14.49 7.03
CA LYS A 71 -14.84 -13.98 5.78
C LYS A 71 -13.77 -13.50 4.80
N ILE A 72 -12.55 -13.26 5.27
CA ILE A 72 -11.42 -12.89 4.41
C ILE A 72 -10.87 -14.14 3.74
N LYS A 73 -11.17 -14.30 2.45
CA LYS A 73 -10.62 -15.37 1.61
C LYS A 73 -9.15 -15.12 1.25
N LYS A 74 -8.79 -13.87 0.99
CA LYS A 74 -7.46 -13.46 0.53
C LYS A 74 -7.28 -11.95 0.70
N VAL A 75 -6.06 -11.56 1.00
CA VAL A 75 -5.62 -10.17 1.01
C VAL A 75 -4.59 -9.96 -0.11
N TYR A 76 -4.69 -8.87 -0.85
CA TYR A 76 -3.65 -8.47 -1.80
C TYR A 76 -2.93 -7.24 -1.26
N ILE A 77 -1.61 -7.31 -1.18
CA ILE A 77 -0.77 -6.15 -0.85
C ILE A 77 -0.12 -5.69 -2.14
N ALA A 78 -0.43 -4.48 -2.57
CA ALA A 78 0.11 -3.86 -3.77
C ALA A 78 1.06 -2.73 -3.42
N GLY A 79 2.12 -2.55 -4.20
CA GLY A 79 3.08 -1.46 -4.05
C GLY A 79 4.27 -1.61 -4.99
N ASP A 80 5.29 -0.78 -4.82
CA ASP A 80 6.51 -0.74 -5.62
C ASP A 80 7.50 -1.88 -5.32
N GLY A 81 7.27 -2.63 -4.24
CA GLY A 81 8.12 -3.74 -3.80
C GLY A 81 9.24 -3.32 -2.87
N ALA A 82 9.22 -2.09 -2.33
CA ALA A 82 10.08 -1.65 -1.24
C ALA A 82 10.05 -2.63 -0.08
N LYS A 83 11.17 -2.72 0.65
CA LYS A 83 11.33 -3.70 1.75
C LYS A 83 10.22 -3.56 2.79
N TRP A 84 9.90 -2.32 3.17
CA TRP A 84 8.83 -2.06 4.14
C TRP A 84 7.47 -2.56 3.64
N ILE A 85 7.16 -2.47 2.33
CA ILE A 85 5.89 -2.97 1.79
C ILE A 85 5.84 -4.50 1.83
N LYS A 86 6.96 -5.16 1.47
CA LYS A 86 7.05 -6.62 1.48
C LYS A 86 6.91 -7.22 2.88
N GLU A 87 7.35 -6.48 3.90
CA GLU A 87 7.20 -6.88 5.29
C GLU A 87 5.75 -7.12 5.71
N GLY A 88 4.78 -6.44 5.06
CA GLY A 88 3.36 -6.68 5.29
C GLY A 88 2.91 -8.12 5.03
N LEU A 89 3.67 -8.90 4.26
CA LEU A 89 3.41 -10.33 4.08
C LEU A 89 3.60 -11.15 5.36
N GLU A 90 4.45 -10.69 6.27
CA GLU A 90 4.73 -11.35 7.55
C GLU A 90 3.63 -11.04 8.57
N TRP A 91 3.03 -9.86 8.48
CA TRP A 91 2.03 -9.37 9.42
C TRP A 91 0.58 -9.68 9.02
N ILE A 92 0.29 -9.79 7.72
CA ILE A 92 -1.08 -9.94 7.23
C ILE A 92 -1.35 -11.38 6.75
N PRO A 93 -2.21 -12.15 7.45
CA PRO A 93 -2.55 -13.50 7.03
C PRO A 93 -3.24 -13.55 5.66
N LYS A 94 -3.05 -14.66 4.93
CA LYS A 94 -3.65 -14.89 3.60
C LYS A 94 -3.28 -13.81 2.55
N SER A 95 -2.21 -13.08 2.81
CA SER A 95 -1.72 -12.02 1.93
C SER A 95 -0.97 -12.59 0.73
N ARG A 96 -1.03 -11.87 -0.39
CA ARG A 96 -0.13 -12.05 -1.53
C ARG A 96 0.30 -10.70 -2.07
N PHE A 97 1.59 -10.56 -2.33
CA PHE A 97 2.13 -9.35 -2.92
C PHE A 97 1.80 -9.27 -4.41
N VAL A 98 1.49 -8.06 -4.87
CA VAL A 98 1.23 -7.72 -6.26
C VAL A 98 2.07 -6.48 -6.60
N LEU A 99 2.96 -6.60 -7.58
CA LEU A 99 3.73 -5.45 -8.03
C LEU A 99 2.80 -4.46 -8.76
N ASP A 100 2.85 -3.19 -8.36
CA ASP A 100 2.06 -2.17 -9.02
C ASP A 100 2.57 -1.87 -10.44
N ARG A 101 1.65 -1.85 -11.40
CA ARG A 101 1.95 -1.64 -12.82
C ARG A 101 2.32 -0.20 -13.14
N TYR A 102 1.95 0.78 -12.32
CA TYR A 102 2.34 2.16 -12.54
C TYR A 102 3.84 2.35 -12.31
N HIS A 103 4.37 1.76 -11.25
CA HIS A 103 5.80 1.72 -10.96
C HIS A 103 6.62 1.02 -12.05
N LEU A 104 6.16 -0.13 -12.57
CA LEU A 104 6.81 -0.83 -13.69
C LEU A 104 7.03 0.07 -14.92
N LYS A 105 6.07 0.96 -15.22
CA LYS A 105 6.16 1.90 -16.36
C LYS A 105 7.07 3.09 -16.08
N ALA A 106 7.11 3.57 -14.83
CA ALA A 106 7.98 4.66 -14.41
C ALA A 106 9.46 4.24 -14.43
N THR A 107 9.78 3.10 -13.81
CA THR A 107 11.17 2.57 -13.77
C THR A 107 11.73 2.28 -15.16
N SER A 108 10.91 1.70 -16.06
CA SER A 108 11.33 1.39 -17.43
C SER A 108 11.60 2.63 -18.31
N ARG A 109 11.07 3.80 -17.91
CA ARG A 109 11.22 5.08 -18.62
C ARG A 109 12.34 5.94 -18.06
N GLU A 110 12.92 5.58 -16.93
CA GLU A 110 13.94 6.37 -16.25
C GLU A 110 15.35 5.87 -16.64
N PRO A 111 16.22 6.71 -17.25
CA PRO A 111 17.51 6.26 -17.78
C PRO A 111 18.42 5.58 -16.76
N ARG A 112 18.30 5.93 -15.47
CA ARG A 112 19.14 5.41 -14.37
C ARG A 112 18.88 3.95 -14.00
N TYR A 113 17.78 3.35 -14.43
CA TYR A 113 17.41 1.97 -14.06
C TYR A 113 17.46 0.98 -15.24
N ARG A 114 17.91 1.41 -16.43
CA ARG A 114 18.00 0.55 -17.62
C ARG A 114 19.09 -0.53 -17.52
N ASP A 115 20.16 -0.29 -16.78
CA ASP A 115 21.35 -1.17 -16.76
C ASP A 115 21.29 -2.28 -15.69
N ARG A 116 20.16 -2.46 -15.00
CA ARG A 116 19.99 -3.47 -13.94
C ARG A 116 18.87 -4.48 -14.19
N ILE A 117 18.44 -4.61 -15.45
CA ILE A 117 17.47 -5.62 -15.88
C ILE A 117 18.16 -6.58 -16.85
#